data_AF-A0A1F6KHD2-F1
#
_entry.id   AF-A0A1F6KHD2-F1
#
_cell.length_a   1.000
_cell.length_b   1.000
_cell.length_c   1.000
_cell.angle_alpha   90.00
_cell.angle_beta   90.00
_cell.angle_gamma   90.00
#
_symmetry.space_group_name_H-M   'P 1'
#
loop_
_entity.id
_entity.type
_entity.pdbx_description
1 polymer ?
#
loop_
_entity_poly.entity_id
_entity_poly.type
_entity_poly.pdbx_seq_one_letter_code
_entity_poly.pdbx_strand_id
1 'polypeptide(L)'
;MKKQKNLFRGEEGQTILEILLAFGVSVLVLSAIILGIITSLNNAQYAKNQGLANSYAQEGMAVIRQIKDSSWTTLSSYTSNTAYCLGQNPMELVILALPNKNCKEQSPVPVGGIFSREVKFDQGSSDCCPDNTQTCAVIDRGSRVTVRVSWADNKCPIGTPLCHNVTLITCFSNTDQKQVP
;
A
#
# COMPACT_ATOMS: atom_id res chain seq x y z
N MET A 1 -45.22 9.87 71.93
CA MET A 1 -44.29 9.10 71.06
C MET A 1 -44.47 9.54 69.62
N LYS A 2 -43.37 9.81 68.91
CA LYS A 2 -43.29 10.46 67.59
C LYS A 2 -43.97 9.63 66.47
N LYS A 3 -44.85 10.26 65.69
CA LYS A 3 -45.41 9.72 64.44
C LYS A 3 -44.41 9.98 63.31
N GLN A 4 -43.75 8.95 62.80
CA GLN A 4 -42.98 9.05 61.55
C GLN A 4 -43.95 9.22 60.38
N LYS A 5 -43.84 10.36 59.68
CA LYS A 5 -44.52 10.58 58.39
C LYS A 5 -43.63 9.97 57.31
N ASN A 6 -44.09 8.86 56.72
CA ASN A 6 -43.49 8.29 55.51
C ASN A 6 -43.64 9.31 54.38
N LEU A 7 -42.51 9.90 53.97
CA LEU A 7 -42.42 10.84 52.87
C LEU A 7 -41.97 10.08 51.62
N PHE A 8 -42.81 9.18 51.10
CA PHE A 8 -42.65 8.70 49.72
C PHE A 8 -43.61 9.51 48.85
N ARG A 9 -43.09 10.65 48.39
CA ARG A 9 -43.75 11.55 47.45
C ARG A 9 -43.45 10.99 46.05
N GLY A 10 -44.40 10.30 45.44
CA GLY A 10 -44.26 9.76 44.09
C GLY A 10 -44.23 10.88 43.05
N GLU A 11 -43.18 10.92 42.23
CA GLU A 11 -43.04 11.86 41.11
C GLU A 11 -43.78 11.34 39.87
N GLU A 12 -45.12 11.35 39.89
CA GLU A 12 -45.95 10.74 38.84
C GLU A 12 -46.07 11.56 37.53
N GLY A 13 -45.15 12.49 37.27
CA GLY A 13 -45.13 13.30 36.03
C GLY A 13 -43.76 13.44 35.36
N GLN A 14 -42.68 12.96 36.00
CA GLN A 14 -41.31 13.21 35.54
C GLN A 14 -40.72 12.07 34.68
N THR A 15 -41.37 10.91 34.65
CA THR A 15 -40.85 9.70 33.99
C THR A 15 -40.74 9.83 32.46
N ILE A 16 -41.65 10.55 31.80
CA ILE A 16 -41.60 10.73 30.33
C ILE A 16 -40.41 11.61 29.92
N LEU A 17 -40.14 12.69 30.67
CA LEU A 17 -39.00 13.57 30.41
C LEU A 17 -37.68 12.84 30.64
N GLU A 18 -37.60 12.04 31.70
CA GLU A 18 -36.43 11.23 32.02
C GLU A 18 -36.14 10.19 30.94
N ILE A 19 -37.16 9.51 30.40
CA ILE A 19 -37.01 8.58 29.28
C ILE A 19 -36.51 9.30 28.03
N LEU A 20 -37.05 10.47 27.72
CA LEU A 20 -36.64 11.24 26.53
C LEU A 20 -35.19 11.73 26.65
N LEU A 21 -34.79 12.17 27.84
CA LEU A 21 -33.40 12.53 28.15
C LEU A 21 -32.48 11.31 28.02
N ALA A 22 -32.84 10.18 28.64
CA ALA A 22 -32.07 8.94 28.60
C ALA A 22 -31.91 8.43 27.16
N PHE A 23 -32.98 8.52 26.35
CA PHE A 23 -32.93 8.15 24.94
C PHE A 23 -32.02 9.07 24.14
N GLY A 24 -32.11 10.39 24.34
CA GLY A 24 -31.23 11.37 23.71
C GLY A 24 -29.75 11.10 23.99
N VAL A 25 -29.41 10.85 25.26
CA VAL A 25 -28.05 10.49 25.68
C VAL A 25 -27.61 9.18 25.04
N SER A 26 -28.50 8.17 24.98
CA SER A 26 -28.19 6.88 24.40
C SER A 26 -27.84 6.98 22.91
N VAL A 27 -28.58 7.77 22.13
CA VAL A 27 -28.30 7.99 20.70
C VAL A 27 -26.94 8.65 20.49
N LEU A 28 -26.59 9.63 21.32
CA LEU A 28 -25.28 10.29 21.25
C LEU A 28 -24.14 9.30 21.53
N VAL A 29 -24.29 8.47 22.57
CA VAL A 29 -23.30 7.45 22.92
C VAL A 29 -23.13 6.42 21.80
N LEU A 30 -24.23 5.91 21.24
CA LEU A 30 -24.19 4.96 20.13
C LEU A 30 -23.52 5.56 18.88
N SER A 31 -23.78 6.83 18.58
CA SER A 31 -23.16 7.53 17.46
C SER A 31 -21.63 7.60 17.63
N ALA A 32 -21.16 7.94 18.83
CA ALA A 32 -19.73 7.98 19.14
C ALA A 32 -19.08 6.60 18.97
N ILE A 33 -19.74 5.53 19.42
CA ILE A 33 -19.25 4.15 19.28
C ILE A 33 -19.12 3.77 17.79
N ILE A 34 -20.12 4.07 16.98
CA ILE A 34 -20.11 3.73 15.53
C ILE A 34 -18.94 4.44 14.83
N LEU A 35 -18.70 5.71 15.13
CA LEU A 35 -17.55 6.44 14.59
C LEU A 35 -16.22 5.81 15.01
N GLY A 36 -16.12 5.36 16.26
CA GLY A 36 -14.98 4.59 16.76
C GLY A 36 -14.76 3.27 16.01
N ILE A 37 -15.83 2.54 15.71
CA ILE A 37 -15.76 1.28 14.96
C ILE A 37 -15.31 1.53 13.52
N ILE A 38 -15.90 2.51 12.83
CA ILE A 38 -15.55 2.83 11.44
C ILE A 38 -14.08 3.22 11.32
N THR A 39 -13.59 4.07 12.23
CA THR A 39 -12.18 4.49 12.23
C THR A 39 -11.24 3.32 12.51
N SER A 40 -11.58 2.46 13.47
CA SER A 40 -10.82 1.23 13.76
C SER A 40 -10.78 0.28 12.56
N LEU A 41 -11.92 0.04 11.90
CA LEU A 41 -12.00 -0.84 10.73
C LEU A 41 -11.17 -0.29 9.57
N ASN A 42 -11.27 1.01 9.29
CA ASN A 42 -10.48 1.66 8.23
C ASN A 42 -8.97 1.56 8.51
N ASN A 43 -8.55 1.64 9.77
CA ASN A 43 -7.15 1.44 10.16
C ASN A 43 -6.69 0.00 9.99
N ALA A 44 -7.52 -0.97 10.39
CA ALA A 44 -7.24 -2.39 10.23
C ALA A 44 -7.13 -2.78 8.74
N GLN A 45 -8.03 -2.27 7.89
CA GLN A 45 -7.99 -2.50 6.44
C GLN A 45 -6.74 -1.88 5.82
N TYR A 46 -6.39 -0.64 6.19
CA TYR A 46 -5.17 0.00 5.72
C TYR A 46 -3.92 -0.82 6.10
N ALA A 47 -3.79 -1.23 7.37
CA ALA A 47 -2.66 -2.03 7.83
C ALA A 47 -2.58 -3.39 7.12
N LYS A 48 -3.72 -4.05 6.90
CA LYS A 48 -3.79 -5.29 6.11
C LYS A 48 -3.30 -5.06 4.67
N ASN A 49 -3.80 -4.03 4.01
CA ASN A 49 -3.45 -3.73 2.62
C ASN A 49 -1.98 -3.32 2.49
N GLN A 50 -1.44 -2.58 3.45
CA GLN A 50 0.00 -2.26 3.55
C GLN A 50 0.84 -3.54 3.64
N GLY A 51 0.44 -4.49 4.48
CA GLY A 51 1.13 -5.78 4.62
C GLY A 51 1.12 -6.59 3.32
N LEU A 52 -0.03 -6.68 2.66
CA LEU A 52 -0.17 -7.35 1.35
C LEU A 52 0.65 -6.65 0.27
N ALA A 53 0.61 -5.31 0.20
CA ALA A 53 1.39 -4.53 -0.75
C ALA A 53 2.89 -4.75 -0.56
N ASN A 54 3.37 -4.85 0.69
CA ASN A 54 4.76 -5.17 0.97
C ASN A 54 5.13 -6.59 0.51
N SER A 55 4.27 -7.58 0.77
CA SER A 55 4.47 -8.95 0.28
C SER A 55 4.54 -9.00 -1.24
N TYR A 56 3.65 -8.29 -1.94
CA TYR A 56 3.67 -8.21 -3.41
C TYR A 56 4.88 -7.45 -3.95
N ALA A 57 5.37 -6.43 -3.24
CA ALA A 57 6.58 -5.73 -3.61
C ALA A 57 7.81 -6.64 -3.46
N GLN A 58 7.87 -7.45 -2.39
CA GLN A 58 8.93 -8.43 -2.17
C GLN A 58 8.90 -9.53 -3.24
N GLU A 59 7.71 -10.03 -3.60
CA GLU A 59 7.53 -10.98 -4.70
C GLU A 59 8.02 -10.38 -6.03
N GLY A 60 7.58 -9.16 -6.35
CA GLY A 60 8.05 -8.46 -7.54
C GLY A 60 9.57 -8.30 -7.55
N MET A 61 10.18 -7.99 -6.41
CA MET A 61 11.63 -7.92 -6.29
C MET A 61 12.32 -9.27 -6.49
N ALA A 62 11.72 -10.37 -6.02
CA ALA A 62 12.23 -11.71 -6.24
C ALA A 62 12.21 -12.09 -7.73
N VAL A 63 11.17 -11.70 -8.46
CA VAL A 63 11.12 -11.87 -9.93
C VAL A 63 12.26 -11.13 -10.60
N ILE A 64 12.54 -9.88 -10.21
CA ILE A 64 13.64 -9.12 -10.82
C ILE A 64 14.99 -9.76 -10.51
N ARG A 65 15.18 -10.26 -9.27
CA ARG A 65 16.37 -11.05 -8.93
C ARG A 65 16.51 -12.27 -9.81
N GLN A 66 15.43 -13.03 -10.04
CA GLN A 66 15.43 -14.20 -10.91
C GLN A 66 15.79 -13.82 -12.36
N ILE A 67 15.28 -12.70 -12.88
CA ILE A 67 15.64 -12.20 -14.22
C ILE A 67 17.13 -11.87 -14.29
N LYS A 68 17.66 -11.14 -13.30
CA LYS A 68 19.10 -10.83 -13.19
C LYS A 68 19.95 -12.10 -13.16
N ASP A 69 19.57 -13.05 -12.31
CA ASP A 69 20.31 -14.30 -12.12
C ASP A 69 20.27 -15.18 -13.36
N SER A 70 19.17 -15.12 -14.13
CA SER A 70 19.05 -15.84 -15.41
C SER A 70 19.88 -15.17 -16.52
N SER A 71 19.85 -13.83 -16.60
CA SER A 71 20.61 -13.08 -17.60
C SER A 71 20.70 -11.59 -17.25
N TRP A 72 21.93 -11.12 -17.02
CA TRP A 72 22.20 -9.68 -16.86
C TRP A 72 21.83 -8.89 -18.11
N THR A 73 22.06 -9.45 -19.31
CA THR A 73 21.77 -8.75 -20.56
C THR A 73 20.28 -8.46 -20.69
N THR A 74 19.42 -9.39 -20.27
CA THR A 74 17.96 -9.19 -20.22
C THR A 74 17.59 -8.06 -19.27
N LEU A 75 18.13 -8.05 -18.04
CA LEU A 75 17.86 -6.97 -17.08
C LEU A 75 18.33 -5.60 -17.60
N SER A 76 19.52 -5.55 -18.21
CA SER A 76 20.10 -4.32 -18.73
C SER A 76 19.42 -3.82 -20.02
N SER A 77 18.69 -4.69 -20.73
CA SER A 77 17.91 -4.32 -21.93
C SER A 77 16.61 -3.56 -21.60
N TYR A 78 16.15 -3.60 -20.35
CA TYR A 78 14.99 -2.81 -19.95
C TYR A 78 15.31 -1.31 -19.99
N THR A 79 14.44 -0.57 -20.66
CA THR A 79 14.58 0.86 -20.89
C THR A 79 14.49 1.62 -19.57
N SER A 80 15.48 2.49 -19.34
CA SER A 80 15.46 3.39 -18.19
C SER A 80 14.21 4.26 -18.19
N ASN A 81 13.71 4.58 -16.99
CA ASN A 81 12.54 5.44 -16.78
C ASN A 81 11.23 4.93 -17.44
N THR A 82 11.18 3.67 -17.84
CA THR A 82 9.98 3.01 -18.36
C THR A 82 9.32 2.17 -17.27
N ALA A 83 7.99 2.28 -17.15
CA ALA A 83 7.19 1.49 -16.23
C ALA A 83 6.84 0.13 -16.86
N TYR A 84 7.17 -0.95 -16.16
CA TYR A 84 6.84 -2.32 -16.51
C TYR A 84 5.82 -2.84 -15.50
N CYS A 85 4.75 -3.49 -15.97
CA CYS A 85 3.67 -3.92 -15.09
C CYS A 85 3.78 -5.42 -14.80
N LEU A 86 3.62 -5.79 -13.52
CA LEU A 86 3.57 -7.18 -13.10
C LEU A 86 2.10 -7.63 -13.01
N GLY A 87 1.68 -8.45 -13.97
CA GLY A 87 0.34 -9.07 -14.01
C GLY A 87 0.16 -10.17 -12.96
N GLN A 88 -0.97 -10.91 -12.99
CA GLN A 88 -1.21 -11.99 -12.02
C GLN A 88 -0.20 -13.13 -12.11
N ASN A 89 0.35 -13.38 -13.29
CA ASN A 89 1.49 -14.28 -13.46
C ASN A 89 2.79 -13.49 -13.22
N PRO A 90 3.49 -13.71 -12.10
CA PRO A 90 4.59 -12.85 -11.66
C PRO A 90 5.83 -12.92 -12.55
N MET A 91 5.96 -13.94 -13.41
CA MET A 91 7.17 -14.15 -14.22
C MET A 91 7.23 -13.34 -15.51
N GLU A 92 6.14 -12.68 -15.93
CA GLU A 92 6.12 -11.90 -17.16
C GLU A 92 6.03 -10.40 -16.85
N LEU A 93 7.11 -9.67 -17.17
CA LEU A 93 7.10 -8.21 -17.19
C LEU A 93 6.49 -7.75 -18.50
N VAL A 94 5.20 -7.41 -18.47
CA VAL A 94 4.48 -6.93 -19.63
C VAL A 94 4.69 -5.42 -19.75
N ILE A 95 5.23 -4.99 -20.91
CA ILE A 95 5.13 -3.60 -21.34
C ILE A 95 3.68 -3.39 -21.75
N LEU A 96 2.92 -2.64 -20.96
CA LEU A 96 1.66 -2.10 -21.46
C LEU A 96 2.07 -1.03 -22.48
N ALA A 97 1.86 -1.36 -23.75
CA ALA A 97 2.27 -0.57 -24.89
C ALA A 97 1.79 0.88 -24.72
N LEU A 98 2.70 1.76 -24.33
CA LEU A 98 2.85 3.18 -24.71
C LEU A 98 3.95 3.82 -23.84
N PRO A 99 4.92 4.55 -24.43
CA PRO A 99 5.83 5.38 -23.65
C PRO A 99 5.00 6.42 -22.89
N ASN A 100 5.25 6.59 -21.59
CA ASN A 100 4.58 7.52 -20.66
C ASN A 100 3.25 7.08 -20.03
N LYS A 101 2.78 5.84 -20.22
CA LYS A 101 1.68 5.30 -19.39
C LYS A 101 2.22 4.53 -18.18
N ASN A 102 1.58 4.75 -17.05
CA ASN A 102 1.84 4.07 -15.79
C ASN A 102 0.93 2.83 -15.70
N CYS A 103 1.26 1.88 -14.82
CA CYS A 103 0.41 0.70 -14.56
C CYS A 103 -0.94 1.05 -13.91
N LYS A 104 -1.25 2.35 -13.78
CA LYS A 104 -2.49 2.88 -13.22
C LYS A 104 -3.56 3.13 -14.28
N GLU A 105 -3.17 3.39 -15.53
CA GLU A 105 -4.09 3.85 -16.57
C GLU A 105 -4.44 2.80 -17.64
N GLN A 106 -3.74 1.67 -17.67
CA GLN A 106 -3.81 0.76 -18.82
C GLN A 106 -3.97 -0.73 -18.52
N SER A 107 -4.44 -1.13 -17.33
CA SER A 107 -4.76 -2.54 -17.13
C SER A 107 -6.04 -2.80 -16.33
N PRO A 108 -6.96 -3.63 -16.86
CA PRO A 108 -8.04 -4.22 -16.10
C PRO A 108 -7.59 -5.42 -15.25
N VAL A 109 -6.29 -5.63 -14.99
CA VAL A 109 -5.82 -6.80 -14.24
C VAL A 109 -5.22 -6.38 -12.89
N PRO A 110 -6.06 -6.04 -11.91
CA PRO A 110 -5.58 -5.96 -10.56
C PRO A 110 -5.10 -7.34 -10.09
N VAL A 111 -3.93 -7.37 -9.46
CA VAL A 111 -3.45 -8.58 -8.78
C VAL A 111 -4.13 -8.62 -7.42
N GLY A 112 -4.95 -9.65 -7.18
CA GLY A 112 -5.76 -9.72 -5.96
C GLY A 112 -6.82 -8.62 -5.83
N GLY A 113 -7.27 -8.02 -6.95
CA GLY A 113 -8.46 -7.15 -7.01
C GLY A 113 -8.21 -5.65 -6.87
N ILE A 114 -7.33 -5.18 -5.97
CA ILE A 114 -7.13 -3.73 -5.73
C ILE A 114 -5.68 -3.22 -5.90
N PHE A 115 -4.72 -4.11 -6.17
CA PHE A 115 -3.31 -3.76 -6.25
C PHE A 115 -2.82 -3.62 -7.69
N SER A 116 -2.04 -2.57 -7.95
CA SER A 116 -1.27 -2.36 -9.16
C SER A 116 0.22 -2.48 -8.84
N ARG A 117 0.96 -3.25 -9.63
CA ARG A 117 2.38 -3.55 -9.43
C ARG A 117 3.19 -3.02 -10.60
N GLU A 118 4.12 -2.11 -10.31
CA GLU A 118 4.97 -1.42 -11.28
C GLU A 118 6.43 -1.67 -10.94
N VAL A 119 7.25 -1.91 -11.97
CA VAL A 119 8.70 -1.99 -11.89
C VAL A 119 9.29 -0.93 -12.79
N LYS A 120 10.27 -0.18 -12.28
CA LYS A 120 11.04 0.79 -13.04
C LYS A 120 12.51 0.47 -12.95
N PHE A 121 13.18 0.60 -14.08
CA PHE A 121 14.62 0.44 -14.20
C PHE A 121 15.23 1.82 -14.42
N ASP A 122 16.38 2.06 -13.80
CA ASP A 122 17.24 3.20 -14.04
C ASP A 122 18.67 2.65 -14.20
N GLN A 123 19.03 2.41 -15.46
CA GLN A 123 20.31 1.82 -15.85
C GLN A 123 21.43 2.85 -15.67
N GLY A 124 22.56 2.43 -15.10
CA GLY A 124 23.68 3.33 -14.88
C GLY A 124 23.40 4.41 -13.84
N SER A 125 22.59 4.09 -12.82
CA SER A 125 22.20 5.03 -11.77
C SER A 125 23.38 5.33 -10.85
N SER A 126 23.59 6.61 -10.52
CA SER A 126 24.61 7.03 -9.53
C SER A 126 24.31 6.53 -8.12
N ASP A 127 23.06 6.16 -7.85
CA ASP A 127 22.65 5.61 -6.56
C ASP A 127 23.14 4.16 -6.37
N CYS A 128 23.56 3.50 -7.45
CA CYS A 128 24.02 2.12 -7.47
C CYS A 128 25.53 2.01 -7.67
N CYS A 129 26.28 2.91 -7.05
CA CYS A 129 27.73 2.83 -6.99
C CYS A 129 28.20 1.79 -5.94
N PRO A 130 29.16 0.91 -6.27
CA PRO A 130 29.64 -0.13 -5.34
C PRO A 130 30.34 0.43 -4.09
N ASP A 131 30.97 1.60 -4.20
CA ASP A 131 31.85 2.14 -3.16
C ASP A 131 31.18 3.13 -2.21
N ASN A 132 29.83 3.23 -2.17
CA ASN A 132 29.05 4.22 -1.40
C ASN A 132 29.40 5.71 -1.66
N THR A 133 30.39 5.97 -2.52
CA THR A 133 30.78 7.28 -3.01
C THR A 133 29.91 7.63 -4.20
N GLN A 134 29.39 8.86 -4.26
CA GLN A 134 28.53 9.35 -5.33
C GLN A 134 29.28 9.55 -6.67
N THR A 135 30.52 9.06 -6.77
CA THR A 135 31.48 9.29 -7.85
C THR A 135 32.06 7.97 -8.34
N CYS A 136 31.23 7.00 -8.70
CA CYS A 136 31.69 5.85 -9.48
C CYS A 136 31.69 6.17 -10.98
N ALA A 137 32.65 5.58 -11.71
CA ALA A 137 32.72 5.70 -13.16
C ALA A 137 31.45 5.11 -13.79
N VAL A 138 31.02 5.65 -14.94
CA VAL A 138 29.77 5.23 -15.61
C VAL A 138 29.74 3.73 -15.91
N ILE A 139 30.91 3.13 -16.13
CA ILE A 139 31.08 1.70 -16.40
C ILE A 139 30.82 0.80 -15.18
N ASP A 140 30.92 1.34 -13.97
CA ASP A 140 30.76 0.60 -12.70
C ASP A 140 29.35 0.80 -12.10
N ARG A 141 28.49 1.55 -12.78
CA ARG A 141 27.16 1.87 -12.27
C ARG A 141 26.21 0.70 -12.47
N GLY A 142 25.59 0.27 -11.37
CA GLY A 142 24.52 -0.71 -11.40
C GLY A 142 23.19 -0.17 -11.97
N SER A 143 22.23 -1.07 -12.06
CA SER A 143 20.84 -0.79 -12.39
C SER A 143 20.05 -0.57 -11.10
N ARG A 144 19.49 0.62 -10.92
CA ARG A 144 18.54 0.89 -9.84
C ARG A 144 17.18 0.37 -10.26
N VAL A 145 16.64 -0.55 -9.47
CA VAL A 145 15.33 -1.14 -9.68
C VAL A 145 14.39 -0.69 -8.59
N THR A 146 13.27 -0.11 -9.01
CA THR A 146 12.21 0.35 -8.12
C THR A 146 10.96 -0.48 -8.38
N VAL A 147 10.57 -1.28 -7.40
CA VAL A 147 9.30 -2.03 -7.40
C VAL A 147 8.31 -1.25 -6.55
N ARG A 148 7.19 -0.85 -7.16
CA ARG A 148 6.13 -0.09 -6.51
C ARG A 148 4.82 -0.85 -6.59
N VAL A 149 4.17 -1.02 -5.45
CA VAL A 149 2.81 -1.56 -5.36
C VAL A 149 1.89 -0.48 -4.85
N SER A 150 0.81 -0.19 -5.59
CA SER A 150 -0.14 0.86 -5.26
C SER A 150 -1.56 0.30 -5.12
N TRP A 151 -2.36 0.84 -4.20
CA TRP A 151 -3.77 0.48 -4.00
C TRP A 151 -4.59 1.71 -3.60
N ALA A 152 -5.91 1.57 -3.64
CA ALA A 152 -6.86 2.56 -3.15
C ALA A 152 -7.72 1.97 -2.03
N ASP A 153 -8.14 2.83 -1.10
CA ASP A 153 -9.13 2.51 -0.06
C ASP A 153 -10.02 3.74 0.22
N ASN A 154 -10.92 3.60 1.20
CA ASN A 154 -11.88 4.65 1.57
C ASN A 154 -11.23 5.92 2.15
N LYS A 155 -9.91 5.94 2.37
CA LYS A 155 -9.17 7.13 2.79
C LYS A 155 -8.58 7.90 1.59
N CYS A 156 -8.69 7.38 0.37
CA CYS A 156 -8.19 8.07 -0.81
C CYS A 156 -9.05 9.29 -1.18
N PRO A 157 -8.43 10.44 -1.50
CA PRO A 157 -9.14 11.58 -2.07
C PRO A 157 -9.82 11.24 -3.40
N ILE A 158 -10.96 11.90 -3.66
CA ILE A 158 -11.69 11.77 -4.93
C ILE A 158 -10.76 12.16 -6.09
N GLY A 159 -10.75 11.36 -7.15
CA GLY A 159 -9.93 11.59 -8.34
C GLY A 159 -8.48 11.11 -8.24
N THR A 160 -8.08 10.46 -7.13
CA THR A 160 -6.75 9.85 -7.00
C THR A 160 -6.82 8.32 -7.07
N PRO A 161 -6.82 7.71 -8.29
CA PRO A 161 -6.78 6.27 -8.41
C PRO A 161 -5.43 5.77 -7.88
N LEU A 162 -5.47 4.96 -6.82
CA LEU A 162 -4.31 4.39 -6.13
C LEU A 162 -3.46 5.44 -5.38
N CYS A 163 -4.02 5.98 -4.29
CA CYS A 163 -3.36 7.01 -3.48
C CYS A 163 -2.26 6.46 -2.55
N HIS A 164 -2.37 5.20 -2.13
CA HIS A 164 -1.39 4.55 -1.27
C HIS A 164 -0.37 3.76 -2.09
N ASN A 165 0.85 3.64 -1.57
CA ASN A 165 1.86 2.77 -2.18
C ASN A 165 2.92 2.28 -1.19
N VAL A 166 3.52 1.15 -1.54
CA VAL A 166 4.76 0.63 -0.98
C VAL A 166 5.79 0.61 -2.09
N THR A 167 7.02 1.05 -1.79
CA THR A 167 8.12 1.08 -2.75
C THR A 167 9.32 0.36 -2.16
N LEU A 168 9.88 -0.58 -2.92
CA LEU A 168 11.16 -1.23 -2.64
C LEU A 168 12.15 -0.82 -3.72
N ILE A 169 13.32 -0.37 -3.29
CA ILE A 169 14.42 0.04 -4.17
C ILE A 169 15.59 -0.89 -3.90
N THR A 170 16.21 -1.39 -4.96
CA THR A 170 17.46 -2.13 -4.87
C THR A 170 18.37 -1.75 -6.02
N CYS A 171 19.66 -1.93 -5.79
CA CYS A 171 20.66 -1.87 -6.84
C CYS A 171 21.03 -3.29 -7.25
N PHE A 172 21.26 -3.47 -8.54
CA PHE A 172 21.85 -4.67 -9.10
C PHE A 172 23.05 -4.30 -9.94
N SER A 173 24.09 -5.13 -9.92
CA SER A 173 25.28 -4.97 -10.77
C SER A 173 25.64 -6.29 -11.46
N ASN A 174 26.41 -6.21 -12.54
CA ASN A 174 26.86 -7.40 -13.26
C ASN A 174 27.80 -8.27 -12.41
N THR A 175 28.52 -7.65 -11.46
CA THR A 175 29.38 -8.39 -10.51
C THR A 175 28.58 -9.26 -9.53
N ASP A 176 27.28 -9.04 -9.41
CA ASP A 176 26.39 -9.84 -8.55
C ASP A 176 25.83 -11.09 -9.25
N GLN A 177 26.31 -11.46 -10.44
CA GLN A 177 25.87 -12.69 -11.11
C GLN A 177 26.43 -13.91 -10.37
N LYS A 178 25.54 -14.81 -9.97
CA LYS A 178 25.93 -16.12 -9.44
C LYS A 178 26.56 -16.91 -10.60
N GLN A 179 27.85 -17.25 -10.51
CA GLN A 179 28.47 -18.17 -11.45
C GLN A 179 27.67 -19.47 -11.43
N VAL A 180 27.10 -19.83 -12.59
CA VAL A 180 26.49 -21.15 -12.80
C VAL A 180 27.66 -22.14 -12.90
N PRO A 181 27.69 -23.22 -12.10
CA PRO A 181 28.71 -24.26 -12.22
C PRO A 181 28.61 -25.03 -13.54
#